data_AF-A0A357AVA7-F1
#
_entry.id   AF-A0A357AVA7-F1
#
_cell.length_a   1.000
_cell.length_b   1.000
_cell.length_c   1.000
_cell.angle_alpha   90.00
_cell.angle_beta   90.00
_cell.angle_gamma   90.00
#
_symmetry.space_group_name_H-M   'P 1'
#
loop_
_entity.id
_entity.type
_entity.pdbx_description
1 polymer ?
#
loop_
_entity_poly.entity_id
_entity_poly.type
_entity_poly.pdbx_seq_one_letter_code
_entity_poly.pdbx_strand_id
1 'polypeptide(L)' 'MKYILFEDFSGDPVPIIFPNRIDFAEFREQIPYSKVLSAGYIQLRGQAFTCHGESKGLEARSRPEDAAIIQEKFQNPED' A
#
# COMPACT_ATOMS: atom_id res chain seq x y z
N MET A 1 -3.41 0.98 -10.12
CA MET A 1 -2.15 0.46 -9.55
C MET A 1 -2.51 -0.40 -8.36
N LYS A 2 -1.64 -1.30 -7.94
CA LYS A 2 -1.74 -1.99 -6.66
C LYS A 2 -0.92 -1.24 -5.61
N TYR A 3 -1.21 -1.45 -4.35
CA TYR A 3 -0.37 -1.00 -3.25
C TYR A 3 -0.26 -2.08 -2.17
N ILE A 4 0.86 -2.08 -1.47
CA ILE A 4 0.99 -2.72 -0.15
C ILE A 4 1.49 -1.64 0.81
N LEU A 5 0.84 -1.55 1.96
CA LEU A 5 1.28 -0.75 3.09
C LEU A 5 2.05 -1.67 4.04
N PHE A 6 3.33 -1.38 4.21
CA PHE A 6 4.22 -2.09 5.11
C PHE A 6 4.38 -1.33 6.43
N GLU A 7 4.80 -2.03 7.47
CA GLU A 7 5.36 -1.43 8.68
C GLU A 7 6.89 -1.41 8.52
N ASP A 8 7.51 -0.24 8.68
CA ASP A 8 8.97 -0.14 8.70
C ASP A 8 9.56 -0.48 10.08
N PHE A 9 10.86 -0.26 10.26
CA PHE A 9 11.56 -0.58 11.51
C PHE A 9 11.21 0.36 12.67
N SER A 10 10.62 1.52 12.39
CA SER A 10 10.15 2.50 13.36
C SER A 10 8.68 2.27 13.75
N GLY A 11 7.97 1.38 13.05
CA GLY A 11 6.54 1.14 13.22
C GLY A 11 5.67 1.98 12.28
N ASP A 12 6.28 2.74 11.37
CA ASP A 12 5.57 3.67 10.51
C ASP A 12 5.03 2.99 9.25
N PRO A 13 3.85 3.42 8.76
CA PRO A 13 3.24 2.86 7.56
C PRO A 13 3.95 3.37 6.29
N VAL A 14 4.55 2.47 5.53
CA VAL A 14 5.25 2.76 4.27
C VAL A 14 4.50 2.16 3.08
N PRO A 15 3.87 2.99 2.22
CA PRO A 15 3.19 2.51 1.04
C PRO A 15 4.16 2.24 -0.11
N ILE A 16 4.01 1.10 -0.78
CA ILE A 16 4.66 0.85 -2.07
C ILE A 16 3.58 0.62 -3.14
N ILE A 17 3.60 1.44 -4.19
CA ILE A 17 2.65 1.39 -5.30
C ILE A 17 3.32 0.74 -6.51
N PHE A 18 2.68 -0.26 -7.10
CA PHE A 18 3.26 -1.04 -8.19
C PHE A 18 2.22 -1.43 -9.27
N PRO A 19 2.67 -1.82 -10.49
CA PRO A 19 1.78 -2.15 -11.59
C PRO A 19 0.85 -3.33 -11.28
N ASN A 20 -0.37 -3.28 -11.82
CA ASN A 20 -1.38 -4.33 -11.62
C ASN A 20 -0.95 -5.73 -12.08
N ARG A 21 0.01 -5.81 -13.01
CA ARG A 21 0.52 -7.07 -13.60
C ARG A 21 1.36 -7.91 -12.64
N ILE A 22 1.89 -7.33 -11.57
CA ILE A 22 2.70 -8.05 -10.57
C ILE A 22 1.75 -8.60 -9.50
N ASP A 23 1.92 -9.85 -9.10
CA ASP A 23 1.14 -10.42 -7.99
C ASP A 23 1.53 -9.82 -6.64
N PHE A 24 0.60 -9.77 -5.69
CA PHE A 24 0.88 -9.21 -4.37
C PHE A 24 1.90 -10.04 -3.59
N ALA A 25 1.80 -11.37 -3.62
CA ALA A 25 2.70 -12.25 -2.89
C ALA A 25 4.09 -12.25 -3.52
N GLU A 26 4.16 -12.33 -4.85
CA GLU A 26 5.42 -12.22 -5.61
C GLU A 26 6.14 -10.90 -5.29
N PHE A 27 5.42 -9.77 -5.29
CA PHE A 27 6.02 -8.49 -4.93
C PHE A 27 6.50 -8.46 -3.48
N ARG A 28 5.68 -8.93 -2.55
CA ARG A 28 5.99 -8.97 -1.11
C ARG A 28 7.29 -9.71 -0.80
N GLU A 29 7.59 -10.78 -1.53
CA GLU A 29 8.82 -11.57 -1.36
C GLU A 29 10.10 -10.77 -1.69
N GLN A 30 10.00 -9.73 -2.52
CA GLN A 30 11.15 -8.90 -2.92
C GLN A 30 11.45 -7.78 -1.91
N ILE A 31 10.57 -7.53 -0.94
CA ILE A 31 10.62 -6.35 -0.07
C ILE A 31 11.15 -6.73 1.33
N PRO A 32 12.16 -6.01 1.86
CA PRO A 32 12.82 -6.36 3.13
C PRO A 32 12.02 -5.98 4.40
N TYR A 33 10.77 -5.54 4.26
CA TYR A 33 9.92 -5.21 5.41
C TYR A 33 9.27 -6.45 6.01
N SER A 34 9.02 -6.42 7.32
CA SER A 34 8.57 -7.59 8.07
C SER A 34 7.05 -7.80 7.98
N LYS A 35 6.27 -6.71 7.98
CA LYS A 35 4.83 -6.79 8.21
C LYS A 35 4.03 -6.05 7.15
N VAL A 36 3.01 -6.72 6.63
CA VAL A 36 1.98 -6.12 5.77
C VAL A 36 0.86 -5.61 6.67
N LEU A 37 0.56 -4.32 6.57
CA LEU A 37 -0.55 -3.68 7.28
C LEU A 37 -1.85 -3.79 6.48
N SER A 38 -1.75 -3.56 5.16
CA SER A 38 -2.87 -3.65 4.24
C SER A 38 -2.38 -3.79 2.80
N ALA A 39 -3.25 -4.28 1.92
CA ALA A 39 -2.97 -4.40 0.49
C ALA A 39 -4.25 -4.27 -0.32
N GLY A 40 -4.14 -3.69 -1.51
CA GLY A 40 -5.28 -3.52 -2.39
C GLY A 40 -4.96 -2.75 -3.67
N TYR A 41 -6.00 -2.18 -4.25
CA TYR A 41 -5.94 -1.37 -5.45
C TYR A 41 -6.08 0.10 -5.08
N ILE A 42 -5.28 0.93 -5.74
CA ILE A 42 -5.32 2.37 -5.61
C ILE A 42 -5.67 3.03 -6.94
N GLN A 43 -6.55 4.03 -6.85
CA GLN A 43 -6.96 4.90 -7.94
C GLN A 43 -6.74 6.36 -7.52
N LEU A 44 -6.34 7.20 -8.47
CA LEU A 44 -6.36 8.64 -8.30
C LEU A 44 -7.60 9.18 -9.03
N ARG A 45 -8.50 9.85 -8.31
CA ARG A 45 -9.68 10.51 -8.88
C ARG A 45 -9.57 12.01 -8.61
N GLY A 46 -9.29 12.78 -9.67
CA GLY A 46 -8.92 14.19 -9.50
C GLY A 46 -7.61 14.28 -8.70
N GLN A 47 -7.67 14.90 -7.53
CA GLN A 47 -6.52 15.05 -6.62
C GLN A 47 -6.58 14.13 -5.39
N ALA A 48 -7.56 13.23 -5.31
CA ALA A 48 -7.75 12.36 -4.16
C ALA A 48 -7.49 10.89 -4.51
N PHE A 49 -6.68 10.21 -3.68
CA PHE A 49 -6.55 8.77 -3.75
C PHE A 49 -7.78 8.05 -3.18
N THR A 50 -8.11 6.90 -3.75
CA THR A 50 -9.06 5.94 -3.18
C THR A 50 -8.46 4.54 -3.19
N CYS A 51 -8.64 3.82 -2.08
CA CYS A 51 -8.14 2.47 -1.89
C CYS A 51 -9.31 1.48 -1.73
N HIS A 52 -9.18 0.29 -2.30
CA HIS A 52 -10.19 -0.77 -2.19
C HIS A 52 -9.61 -2.16 -2.48
N GLY A 53 -10.41 -3.20 -2.23
CA GLY A 53 -10.06 -4.58 -2.55
C GLY A 53 -9.18 -5.26 -1.49
N GLU A 54 -8.64 -6.41 -1.86
CA GLU A 54 -7.88 -7.27 -0.97
C GLU A 54 -6.85 -8.10 -1.74
N SER A 55 -5.86 -8.61 -1.02
CA SER A 55 -4.94 -9.65 -1.44
C SER A 55 -5.18 -10.91 -0.59
N LYS A 56 -5.72 -11.95 -1.22
CA LYS A 56 -5.93 -13.25 -0.54
C LYS A 56 -4.62 -13.91 -0.14
N GLY A 57 -3.60 -13.85 -1.00
CA GLY A 57 -2.29 -14.46 -0.73
C GLY A 57 -1.51 -13.79 0.41
N LEU A 58 -1.84 -12.54 0.75
CA LEU A 58 -1.26 -11.84 1.89
C LEU A 58 -2.20 -11.78 3.11
N GLU A 59 -3.41 -12.34 3.00
CA GLU A 59 -4.47 -12.21 4.01
C GLU A 59 -4.70 -10.75 4.44
N ALA A 60 -4.54 -9.81 3.51
CA ALA A 60 -4.56 -8.38 3.77
C ALA A 60 -5.60 -7.69 2.89
N ARG A 61 -6.28 -6.69 3.44
CA ARG A 61 -7.31 -5.92 2.74
C ARG A 61 -7.09 -4.43 2.87
N SER A 62 -7.62 -3.68 1.92
CA SER A 62 -7.65 -2.23 1.98
C SER A 62 -8.49 -1.75 3.17
N ARG A 63 -7.96 -0.75 3.89
CA ARG A 63 -8.59 -0.12 5.05
C ARG A 63 -9.03 1.32 4.72
N PRO A 64 -10.05 1.87 5.41
CA PRO A 64 -10.53 3.23 5.16
C PRO A 64 -9.44 4.32 5.23
N GLU A 65 -8.45 4.16 6.11
CA GLU A 65 -7.37 5.12 6.35
C GLU A 65 -6.23 5.06 5.32
N ASP A 66 -6.11 3.98 4.56
CA ASP A 66 -4.95 3.75 3.67
C ASP A 66 -4.79 4.85 2.62
N ALA A 67 -5.91 5.33 2.07
CA ALA A 67 -5.89 6.40 1.08
C ALA A 67 -5.35 7.71 1.66
N ALA A 68 -5.66 8.03 2.92
CA ALA A 68 -5.16 9.22 3.60
C ALA A 68 -3.66 9.11 3.88
N ILE A 69 -3.20 7.93 4.35
CA ILE A 69 -1.77 7.69 4.58
C ILE A 69 -0.96 7.83 3.28
N ILE A 70 -1.46 7.25 2.18
CA ILE A 70 -0.79 7.35 0.89
C ILE A 70 -0.83 8.79 0.36
N GLN A 71 -1.95 9.49 0.53
CA GLN A 71 -2.07 10.89 0.13
C GLN A 71 -1.04 11.77 0.86
N GLU A 72 -0.87 11.56 2.17
CA GLU A 72 0.10 12.27 2.99
C GLU A 72 1.53 12.05 2.47
N LYS A 73 1.95 10.80 2.26
CA LYS A 73 3.30 10.48 1.74
C LYS A 73 3.56 11.03 0.33
N PHE A 74 2.52 11.25 -0.48
CA PHE A 74 2.65 11.92 -1.78
C PHE A 74 2.74 13.44 -1.66
N GLN A 75 2.16 14.04 -0.63
CA GLN A 75 2.23 15.48 -0.36
C GLN A 75 3.51 15.86 0.38
N ASN A 76 3.95 15.00 1.30
CA ASN A 76 5.10 15.17 2.18
C ASN A 76 6.01 13.93 2.09
N PRO A 77 6.83 13.78 1.03
CA PRO A 77 7.63 12.57 0.79
C PRO A 77 8.84 12.41 1.72
N GLU A 78 9.22 13.45 2.46
CA GLU A 78 10.37 13.45 3.39
C GLU A 78 9.96 13.16 4.85
N ASP A 79 8.66 13.21 5.15
CA ASP A 79 8.06 12.78 6.42
C ASP A 79 7.71 11.29 6.36
#